data_AF-A0A9R0K7H6-F1
#
_entry.id   AF-A0A9R0K7H6-F1
#
_cell.length_a   1.000
_cell.length_b   1.000
_cell.length_c   1.000
_cell.angle_alpha   90.00
_cell.angle_beta   90.00
_cell.angle_gamma   90.00
#
_symmetry.space_group_name_H-M   'P 1'
#
loop_
_entity.id
_entity.type
_entity.pdbx_description
1 polymer ?
#
loop_
_entity_poly.entity_id
_entity_poly.type
_entity_poly.pdbx_seq_one_letter_code
_entity_poly.pdbx_strand_id
1 'polypeptide(L)'
;MHRDKTGISFVKQHHGREKILKGQLYVDAFRERQLYSFLDYISSGFELNFMVAVDFTASNGNPRSPESLHYIDPSGRLNAYQQVRLKCCYSYVCFLI
;
A
#
# COMPACT_ATOMS: atom_id res chain seq x y z
N MET A 1 -44.39 7.77 5.58
CA MET A 1 -44.24 6.49 4.85
C MET A 1 -43.21 5.65 5.59
N HIS A 2 -43.65 4.71 6.44
CA HIS A 2 -42.77 3.72 7.04
C HIS A 2 -42.36 2.73 5.94
N ARG A 3 -41.06 2.68 5.62
CA ARG A 3 -40.51 1.63 4.77
C ARG A 3 -40.35 0.40 5.66
N ASP A 4 -41.13 -0.64 5.41
CA ASP A 4 -40.94 -1.93 6.05
C ASP A 4 -39.54 -2.45 5.69
N LYS A 5 -38.63 -2.41 6.66
CA LYS A 5 -37.28 -2.97 6.52
C LYS A 5 -37.38 -4.46 6.85
N THR A 6 -37.25 -5.32 5.85
CA THR A 6 -37.14 -6.76 6.04
C THR A 6 -35.78 -7.10 6.67
N GLY A 7 -35.74 -7.15 8.00
CA GLY A 7 -34.58 -7.59 8.76
C GLY A 7 -34.49 -9.12 8.86
N ILE A 8 -33.28 -9.64 9.00
CA ILE A 8 -32.99 -11.06 9.23
C ILE A 8 -32.84 -11.26 10.75
N SER A 9 -33.51 -12.27 11.31
CA SER A 9 -33.38 -12.59 12.74
C SER A 9 -32.18 -13.50 12.98
N PHE A 10 -31.46 -13.28 14.08
CA PHE A 10 -30.35 -14.17 14.42
C PHE A 10 -30.85 -15.55 14.82
N VAL A 11 -30.15 -16.60 14.41
CA VAL A 11 -30.50 -18.00 14.70
C VAL A 11 -29.39 -18.66 15.49
N LYS A 12 -29.75 -19.42 16.53
CA LYS A 12 -28.81 -20.27 17.30
C LYS A 12 -29.26 -21.72 17.26
N GLN A 13 -28.36 -22.63 16.91
CA GLN A 13 -28.59 -24.08 17.06
C GLN A 13 -28.21 -24.55 18.47
N HIS A 14 -29.06 -25.36 19.09
CA HIS A 14 -28.76 -26.07 20.33
C HIS A 14 -29.42 -27.45 20.31
N HIS A 15 -28.63 -28.54 20.44
CA HIS A 15 -29.13 -29.93 20.45
C HIS A 15 -30.07 -30.26 19.27
N GLY A 16 -29.66 -29.90 18.04
CA GLY A 16 -30.46 -30.17 16.82
C GLY A 16 -31.75 -29.34 16.69
N ARG A 17 -32.04 -28.44 17.63
CA ARG A 17 -33.16 -27.48 17.55
C ARG A 17 -32.65 -26.09 17.20
N GLU A 18 -33.29 -25.49 16.21
CA GLU A 18 -33.05 -24.12 15.78
C GLU A 18 -33.88 -23.16 16.65
N LYS A 19 -33.22 -22.17 17.27
CA LYS A 19 -33.90 -21.14 18.05
C LYS A 19 -33.65 -19.77 17.43
N ILE A 20 -34.73 -19.13 17.00
CA ILE A 20 -34.72 -17.74 16.54
C ILE A 20 -34.57 -16.82 17.75
N LEU A 21 -33.61 -15.89 17.69
CA LEU A 21 -33.35 -14.89 18.70
C LEU A 21 -34.14 -13.62 18.41
N LYS A 22 -34.38 -12.80 19.44
CA LYS A 22 -35.15 -11.54 19.32
C LYS A 22 -34.40 -10.41 18.58
N GLY A 23 -33.08 -10.53 18.45
CA GLY A 23 -32.27 -9.55 17.71
C GLY A 23 -32.49 -9.67 16.20
N GLN A 24 -32.60 -8.53 15.52
CA GLN A 24 -32.76 -8.45 14.07
C GLN A 24 -31.62 -7.61 13.47
N LEU A 25 -31.09 -8.06 12.34
CA LEU A 25 -30.13 -7.35 11.51
C LEU A 25 -30.86 -6.82 10.27
N TYR A 26 -30.75 -5.53 9.99
CA TYR A 26 -31.26 -4.95 8.75
C TYR A 26 -30.20 -4.04 8.12
N VAL A 27 -30.21 -3.97 6.80
CA VAL A 27 -29.40 -3.01 6.04
C VAL A 27 -30.25 -1.76 5.82
N ASP A 28 -29.87 -0.66 6.46
CA ASP A 28 -30.59 0.61 6.34
C ASP A 28 -30.49 1.22 4.94
N ALA A 29 -29.27 1.17 4.37
CA ALA A 29 -29.00 1.55 3.00
C ALA A 29 -27.78 0.78 2.48
N PHE A 30 -27.84 0.36 1.22
CA PHE A 30 -26.70 -0.16 0.48
C PHE A 30 -26.43 0.78 -0.70
N ARG A 31 -25.18 1.23 -0.84
CA ARG A 31 -24.75 2.09 -1.94
C ARG A 31 -23.45 1.53 -2.50
N GLU A 32 -23.53 1.01 -3.71
CA GLU A 32 -22.35 0.70 -4.50
C GLU A 32 -21.73 1.99 -5.03
N ARG A 33 -20.40 2.08 -5.01
CA ARG A 33 -19.64 3.23 -5.51
C ARG A 33 -18.51 2.71 -6.39
N GLN A 34 -18.45 3.23 -7.62
CA GLN A 34 -17.26 3.08 -8.44
C GLN A 34 -16.14 3.92 -7.82
N LEU A 35 -15.02 3.27 -7.49
CA LEU A 35 -13.80 3.94 -7.08
C LEU A 35 -12.76 3.77 -8.18
N TYR A 36 -12.04 4.83 -8.51
CA TYR A 36 -10.92 4.76 -9.43
C TYR A 36 -9.73 4.11 -8.73
N SER A 37 -9.23 3.04 -9.33
CA SER A 37 -8.01 2.38 -8.92
C SER A 37 -6.80 3.25 -9.28
N PHE A 38 -5.68 2.95 -8.66
CA PHE A 38 -4.40 3.56 -9.01
C PHE A 38 -4.06 3.40 -10.52
N LEU A 39 -4.37 2.23 -11.11
CA LEU A 39 -4.10 1.97 -12.53
C LEU A 39 -4.98 2.82 -13.46
N ASP A 40 -6.18 3.19 -13.03
CA ASP A 40 -7.06 4.07 -13.82
C ASP A 40 -6.42 5.45 -14.02
N TYR A 41 -5.69 5.95 -13.02
CA TYR A 41 -4.94 7.21 -13.14
C TYR A 41 -3.76 7.07 -14.11
N ILE A 42 -2.96 6.01 -13.99
CA ILE A 42 -1.80 5.81 -14.88
C ILE A 42 -2.24 5.62 -16.34
N SER A 43 -3.25 4.78 -16.57
CA SER A 43 -3.81 4.55 -17.92
C SER A 43 -4.50 5.78 -18.50
N SER A 44 -4.97 6.71 -17.66
CA SER A 44 -5.51 8.01 -18.09
C SER A 44 -4.42 9.06 -18.39
N GLY A 45 -3.14 8.70 -18.30
CA GLY A 45 -2.01 9.57 -18.64
C GLY A 45 -1.47 10.40 -17.48
N PHE A 46 -1.77 10.05 -16.23
CA PHE A 46 -1.11 10.68 -15.08
C PHE A 46 0.33 10.20 -14.98
N GLU A 47 1.23 11.14 -14.74
CA GLU A 47 2.65 10.88 -14.56
C GLU A 47 3.00 10.82 -13.08
N LEU A 48 3.86 9.87 -12.73
CA LEU A 48 4.60 9.94 -11.47
C LEU A 48 5.89 10.73 -11.69
N ASN A 49 6.49 11.24 -10.63
CA ASN A 49 7.82 11.85 -10.67
C ASN A 49 8.70 11.25 -9.58
N PHE A 50 9.84 10.69 -9.97
CA PHE A 50 10.80 10.11 -9.04
C PHE A 50 11.83 11.15 -8.60
N MET A 51 11.93 11.37 -7.28
CA MET A 51 12.89 12.28 -6.67
C MET A 51 13.76 11.54 -5.66
N VAL A 52 15.05 11.87 -5.63
CA VAL A 52 16.01 11.30 -4.68
C VAL A 52 16.77 12.43 -4.00
N ALA A 53 16.83 12.38 -2.68
CA ALA A 53 17.70 13.21 -1.88
C ALA A 53 18.70 12.32 -1.14
N VAL A 54 19.95 12.75 -1.09
CA VAL A 54 21.05 12.00 -0.44
C VAL A 54 21.51 12.77 0.78
N ASP A 55 21.63 12.08 1.90
CA ASP A 55 22.13 12.63 3.15
C ASP A 55 23.67 12.71 3.12
N PHE A 56 24.20 13.93 3.09
CA PHE A 56 25.65 14.22 3.12
C PHE A 56 26.13 14.73 4.49
N THR A 57 25.42 14.38 5.58
CA THR A 57 25.85 14.71 6.94
C THR A 57 27.10 13.92 7.36
N ALA A 58 27.89 14.49 8.28
CA ALA A 58 29.19 13.95 8.70
C ALA A 58 29.11 12.60 9.44
N SER A 59 27.95 12.22 9.98
CA SER A 59 27.71 10.93 10.64
C SER A 59 27.90 9.74 9.70
N ASN A 60 27.81 9.94 8.39
CA ASN A 60 28.06 8.92 7.36
C ASN A 60 29.55 8.56 7.18
N GLY A 61 30.44 9.23 7.91
CA GLY A 61 31.89 9.02 7.84
C GLY A 61 32.53 9.70 6.63
N ASN A 62 33.86 9.63 6.58
CA ASN A 62 34.64 10.19 5.48
C ASN A 62 34.48 9.30 4.23
N PRO A 63 34.05 9.81 3.06
CA PRO A 63 33.87 9.01 1.84
C PRO A 63 35.13 8.28 1.34
N ARG A 64 36.32 8.64 1.84
CA ARG A 64 37.59 7.94 1.54
C ARG A 64 37.81 6.70 2.43
N SER A 65 37.07 6.56 3.51
CA SER A 65 37.15 5.40 4.42
C SER A 65 36.21 4.29 3.93
N PRO A 66 36.68 3.04 3.86
CA PRO A 66 35.86 1.89 3.45
C PRO A 66 34.59 1.67 4.30
N GLU A 67 34.57 2.19 5.52
CA GLU A 67 33.47 2.08 6.47
C GLU A 67 32.37 3.12 6.22
N SER A 68 32.61 4.13 5.38
CA SER A 68 31.63 5.17 5.07
C SER A 68 30.50 4.66 4.19
N LEU A 69 29.28 5.11 4.47
CA LEU A 69 28.12 4.85 3.60
C LEU A 69 28.26 5.51 2.22
N HIS A 70 29.15 6.49 2.10
CA HIS A 70 29.49 7.17 0.84
C HIS A 70 30.75 6.60 0.17
N TYR A 71 31.35 5.55 0.72
CA TYR A 71 32.56 4.98 0.15
C TYR A 71 32.34 4.56 -1.31
N ILE A 72 33.29 4.91 -2.17
CA ILE A 72 33.29 4.50 -3.57
C ILE A 72 34.31 3.39 -3.71
N ASP A 73 33.81 2.16 -3.84
CA ASP A 73 34.64 0.98 -3.89
C ASP A 73 35.37 0.89 -5.25
N PRO A 74 36.72 0.82 -5.28
CA PRO A 74 37.48 0.67 -6.53
C PRO A 74 37.16 -0.60 -7.32
N SER A 75 36.63 -1.64 -6.68
CA SER A 75 36.18 -2.87 -7.34
C SER A 75 34.84 -2.71 -8.08
N GLY A 76 34.18 -1.56 -7.94
CA GLY A 76 32.88 -1.27 -8.56
C GLY A 76 31.66 -1.73 -7.74
N ARG A 77 31.85 -2.25 -6.53
CA ARG A 77 30.72 -2.55 -5.63
C ARG A 77 30.00 -1.25 -5.24
N LEU A 78 28.68 -1.27 -5.36
CA LEU A 78 27.84 -0.13 -5.03
C LEU A 78 27.68 0.03 -3.52
N ASN A 79 27.79 1.27 -3.03
CA ASN A 79 27.45 1.58 -1.64
C ASN A 79 25.93 1.58 -1.41
N ALA A 80 25.52 1.75 -0.14
CA ALA A 80 24.13 1.68 0.26
C ALA A 80 23.23 2.69 -0.50
N TYR A 81 23.67 3.94 -0.64
CA TYR A 81 22.93 4.97 -1.38
C TYR A 81 22.80 4.65 -2.87
N GLN A 82 23.89 4.17 -3.48
CA GLN A 82 23.90 3.79 -4.88
C GLN A 82 22.99 2.59 -5.15
N GLN A 83 22.99 1.59 -4.26
CA GLN A 83 22.12 0.41 -4.36
C GLN A 83 20.64 0.78 -4.28
N VAL A 84 20.24 1.61 -3.30
CA VAL A 84 18.83 2.00 -3.13
C VAL A 84 18.38 2.86 -4.30
N ARG A 85 19.19 3.83 -4.74
CA ARG A 85 18.89 4.65 -5.94
C ARG A 85 18.63 3.76 -7.16
N LEU A 86 19.48 2.77 -7.39
CA LEU A 86 19.36 1.85 -8.51
C LEU A 86 18.08 1.00 -8.41
N LYS A 87 17.84 0.36 -7.26
CA LYS A 87 16.65 -0.46 -7.01
C LYS A 87 15.35 0.33 -7.18
N CYS A 88 15.28 1.53 -6.60
CA CYS A 88 14.10 2.39 -6.71
C CYS A 88 13.86 2.83 -8.16
N CYS A 89 14.92 3.20 -8.89
CA CYS A 89 14.81 3.57 -10.30
C CYS A 89 14.28 2.40 -11.14
N TYR A 90 14.83 1.19 -10.97
CA TYR A 90 14.34 0.01 -11.69
C TYR A 90 12.88 -0.30 -11.37
N SER A 91 12.50 -0.29 -10.09
CA SER A 91 11.10 -0.53 -9.71
C SER A 91 10.16 0.51 -10.29
N TYR A 92 10.58 1.76 -10.34
CA TYR A 92 9.80 2.87 -10.90
C TYR A 92 9.61 2.71 -12.43
N VAL A 93 10.69 2.40 -13.14
CA VAL A 93 10.65 2.17 -14.59
C VAL A 93 9.82 0.93 -14.93
N CYS A 94 10.01 -0.19 -14.21
CA CYS A 94 9.21 -1.41 -14.38
C CYS A 94 7.72 -1.22 -14.13
N PHE A 95 7.34 -0.17 -13.41
CA PHE A 95 5.95 0.10 -13.06
C PHE A 95 5.26 1.03 -14.07
N LEU A 96 6.04 1.75 -14.89
CA LEU A 96 5.54 2.67 -15.91
C LEU A 96 5.59 2.09 -17.34
N ILE A 97 6.11 0.88 -17.52
CA ILE A 97 6.11 0.11 -18.78
C ILE A 97 5.13 -1.05 -18.63
#